data_AF-A0A3D2WJ61-F1
#
_entry.id   AF-A0A3D2WJ61-F1
#
_cell.length_a   1.000
_cell.length_b   1.000
_cell.length_c   1.000
_cell.angle_alpha   90.00
_cell.angle_beta   90.00
_cell.angle_gamma   90.00
#
_symmetry.space_group_name_H-M   'P 1'
#
loop_
_entity.id
_entity.type
_entity.pdbx_description
1 polymer ?
#
loop_
_entity_poly.entity_id
_entity_poly.type
_entity_poly.pdbx_seq_one_letter_code
_entity_poly.pdbx_strand_id
1 'polypeptide(L)'
;MVTDAKTVGYNTHYNDKLVMQFSIMTIVWGIVGMLVGVFIAAQLAWPALNFDTSWLTFSRLRPLHTNAVIFAFGGSALFATSYHVVQRTSRVPLRFPKLAAFTFWGWQTVIVLAAITLPMGITQSKEYAELEWPIDILIAVVWISYAIVFFGTLAQRKIKHIFVANWFYAAFILTVAVLHIVNNLAIPVSLTKSYIIYSGAVDAMVQWWYGHN
;
A
#
# COMPACT_ATOMS: atom_id res chain seq x y z
N MET A 1 -17.43 34.32 -42.94
CA MET A 1 -16.87 34.44 -41.58
C MET A 1 -16.86 33.05 -40.97
N VAL A 2 -15.74 32.34 -41.08
CA VAL A 2 -15.51 31.09 -40.36
C VAL A 2 -15.06 31.51 -38.97
N THR A 3 -15.86 31.23 -37.96
CA THR A 3 -15.52 31.53 -36.57
C THR A 3 -14.40 30.59 -36.12
N ASP A 4 -13.27 31.18 -35.77
CA ASP A 4 -12.13 30.51 -35.16
C ASP A 4 -12.60 29.70 -33.94
N ALA A 5 -12.53 28.37 -34.07
CA ALA A 5 -12.61 27.48 -32.94
C ALA A 5 -11.41 27.78 -32.04
N LYS A 6 -11.63 28.57 -30.97
CA LYS A 6 -10.68 28.74 -29.88
C LYS A 6 -10.31 27.35 -29.38
N THR A 7 -9.13 26.86 -29.75
CA THR A 7 -8.46 25.77 -29.07
C THR A 7 -8.16 26.26 -27.66
N VAL A 8 -9.10 26.04 -26.73
CA VAL A 8 -8.86 26.20 -25.30
C VAL A 8 -7.83 25.13 -24.94
N GLY A 9 -6.55 25.51 -25.02
CA GLY A 9 -5.47 24.70 -24.50
C GLY A 9 -5.73 24.51 -23.01
N TYR A 10 -6.20 23.32 -22.63
CA TYR A 10 -6.30 22.96 -21.23
C TYR A 10 -4.87 22.82 -20.69
N ASN A 11 -4.29 23.92 -20.21
CA ASN A 11 -3.13 23.88 -19.32
C ASN A 11 -3.57 23.32 -17.95
N THR A 12 -3.96 22.04 -17.94
CA THR A 12 -4.16 21.29 -16.70
C THR A 12 -2.79 20.86 -16.20
N HIS A 13 -2.26 21.58 -15.22
CA HIS A 13 -1.07 21.15 -14.48
C HIS A 13 -1.42 19.95 -13.62
N TYR A 14 -0.95 18.76 -14.01
CA TYR A 14 -1.06 17.55 -13.21
C TYR A 14 -0.15 17.61 -11.98
N ASN A 15 -0.50 16.87 -10.93
CA ASN A 15 0.36 16.72 -9.76
C ASN A 15 1.42 15.63 -10.02
N ASP A 16 2.40 15.93 -10.86
CA ASP A 16 3.48 15.00 -11.19
C ASP A 16 4.53 14.88 -10.07
N LYS A 17 4.61 15.87 -9.17
CA LYS A 17 5.49 15.81 -8.00
C LYS A 17 5.20 14.58 -7.14
N LEU A 18 3.92 14.35 -6.81
CA LEU A 18 3.52 13.23 -5.97
C LEU A 18 3.79 11.88 -6.66
N VAL A 19 3.52 11.80 -7.97
CA VAL A 19 3.82 10.63 -8.79
C VAL A 19 5.32 10.34 -8.74
N MET A 20 6.17 11.35 -8.94
CA MET A 20 7.62 11.22 -8.88
C MET A 20 8.10 10.76 -7.50
N GLN A 21 7.55 11.31 -6.42
CA GLN A 21 7.90 10.88 -5.06
C GLN A 21 7.61 9.39 -4.85
N PHE A 22 6.41 8.92 -5.22
CA PHE A 22 6.11 7.49 -5.14
C PHE A 22 6.98 6.67 -6.09
N SER A 23 7.23 7.12 -7.32
CA SER A 23 8.09 6.40 -8.28
C SER A 23 9.52 6.21 -7.75
N ILE A 24 10.11 7.24 -7.13
CA ILE A 24 11.42 7.13 -6.48
C ILE A 24 11.36 6.12 -5.34
N MET A 25 10.33 6.21 -4.49
CA MET A 25 10.19 5.30 -3.35
C MET A 25 9.89 3.86 -3.76
N THR A 26 9.23 3.64 -4.90
CA THR A 26 9.09 2.30 -5.50
C THR A 26 10.45 1.70 -5.77
N ILE A 27 11.38 2.45 -6.38
CA ILE A 27 12.73 1.94 -6.66
C ILE A 27 13.47 1.66 -5.36
N VAL A 28 13.43 2.60 -4.41
CA VAL A 28 14.10 2.45 -3.10
C VAL A 28 13.60 1.21 -2.37
N TRP A 29 12.28 1.05 -2.23
CA TRP A 29 11.70 -0.10 -1.54
C TRP A 29 11.81 -1.40 -2.31
N GLY A 30 11.86 -1.35 -3.65
CA GLY A 30 12.18 -2.50 -4.48
C GLY A 30 13.58 -3.04 -4.17
N ILE A 31 14.57 -2.16 -4.11
CA ILE A 31 15.93 -2.53 -3.73
C ILE A 31 15.96 -3.09 -2.30
N VAL A 32 15.39 -2.39 -1.32
CA VAL A 32 15.39 -2.85 0.09
C VAL A 32 14.69 -4.21 0.23
N GLY A 33 13.47 -4.34 -0.29
CA GLY A 33 12.67 -5.56 -0.19
C GLY A 33 13.37 -6.76 -0.84
N MET A 34 13.90 -6.60 -2.05
CA MET A 34 14.62 -7.67 -2.75
C MET A 34 15.95 -8.02 -2.08
N LEU A 35 16.68 -7.04 -1.53
CA LEU A 35 17.92 -7.32 -0.77
C LEU A 35 17.64 -8.11 0.51
N VAL A 36 16.59 -7.77 1.26
CA VAL A 36 16.17 -8.60 2.41
C VAL A 36 15.78 -10.00 1.93
N GLY A 37 15.12 -10.11 0.77
CA GLY A 37 14.78 -11.39 0.13
C GLY A 37 16.02 -12.26 -0.16
N VAL A 38 17.05 -11.68 -0.78
CA VAL A 38 18.33 -12.37 -1.01
C VAL A 38 18.99 -12.76 0.30
N PHE A 39 18.95 -11.90 1.31
CA PHE A 39 19.53 -12.17 2.61
C PHE A 39 18.85 -13.35 3.32
N ILE A 40 17.51 -13.36 3.41
CA ILE A 40 16.78 -14.47 4.04
C ILE A 40 16.88 -15.76 3.23
N ALA A 41 17.02 -15.68 1.89
CA ALA A 41 17.33 -16.85 1.07
C ALA A 41 18.71 -17.41 1.41
N ALA A 42 19.71 -16.55 1.60
CA ALA A 42 21.05 -16.94 2.05
C ALA A 42 21.02 -17.56 3.45
N GLN A 43 20.15 -17.10 4.36
CA GLN A 43 19.98 -17.72 5.68
C GLN A 43 19.45 -19.16 5.62
N LEU A 44 18.59 -19.47 4.64
CA LEU A 44 18.13 -20.85 4.41
C LEU A 44 19.26 -21.75 3.88
N ALA A 45 20.19 -21.20 3.09
CA ALA A 45 21.36 -21.94 2.60
C ALA A 45 22.47 -22.07 3.66
N TRP A 46 22.70 -21.00 4.42
CA TRP A 46 23.74 -20.90 5.45
C TRP A 46 23.14 -20.33 6.75
N PRO A 47 22.65 -21.21 7.65
CA PRO A 47 21.99 -20.78 8.89
C PRO A 47 22.85 -19.90 9.81
N ALA A 48 24.18 -19.94 9.69
CA ALA A 48 25.08 -19.04 10.42
C ALA A 48 24.80 -17.54 10.18
N LEU A 49 24.17 -17.19 9.05
CA LEU A 49 23.75 -15.82 8.73
C LEU A 49 22.56 -15.31 9.57
N ASN A 50 22.04 -16.10 10.51
CA ASN A 50 21.11 -15.61 11.54
C ASN A 50 21.83 -14.86 12.68
N PHE A 51 23.16 -14.98 12.79
CA PHE A 51 24.03 -14.26 13.74
C PHE A 51 23.64 -14.38 15.21
N ASP A 52 22.90 -15.44 15.59
CA ASP A 52 22.34 -15.65 16.94
C ASP A 52 21.66 -14.40 17.53
N THR A 53 21.11 -13.55 16.66
CA THR A 53 20.59 -12.23 17.01
C THR A 53 19.12 -12.14 16.66
N SER A 54 18.28 -11.88 17.66
CA SER A 54 16.82 -12.03 17.53
C SER A 54 16.17 -11.26 16.38
N TRP A 55 16.64 -10.05 16.06
CA TRP A 55 16.08 -9.21 14.98
C TRP A 55 16.65 -9.52 13.59
N LEU A 56 17.70 -10.32 13.50
CA LEU A 56 18.25 -10.79 12.24
C LEU A 56 17.81 -12.22 11.88
N THR A 57 17.00 -12.88 12.71
CA THR A 57 16.58 -14.25 12.40
C THR A 57 15.63 -14.31 11.21
N PHE A 58 15.71 -15.41 10.45
CA PHE A 58 14.84 -15.69 9.30
C PHE A 58 13.35 -15.50 9.62
N SER A 59 12.92 -15.98 10.80
CA SER A 59 11.52 -15.91 11.21
C SER A 59 10.99 -14.49 11.38
N ARG A 60 11.85 -13.51 11.72
CA ARG A 60 11.47 -12.09 11.84
C ARG A 60 11.71 -11.30 10.57
N LEU A 61 12.74 -11.65 9.80
CA LEU A 61 13.04 -10.97 8.54
C LEU A 61 12.16 -11.42 7.37
N ARG A 62 11.61 -12.64 7.40
CA ARG A 62 10.64 -13.12 6.40
C ARG A 62 9.42 -12.21 6.27
N PRO A 63 8.66 -11.91 7.33
CA PRO A 63 7.51 -11.01 7.20
C PRO A 63 7.94 -9.59 6.83
N LEU A 64 9.14 -9.14 7.22
CA LEU A 64 9.69 -7.87 6.75
C LEU A 64 9.91 -7.87 5.23
N HIS A 65 10.53 -8.92 4.69
CA HIS A 65 10.71 -9.07 3.24
C HIS A 65 9.36 -9.05 2.51
N THR A 66 8.40 -9.84 2.98
CA THR A 66 7.05 -9.93 2.40
C THR A 66 6.37 -8.56 2.37
N ASN A 67 6.35 -7.84 3.50
CA ASN A 67 5.74 -6.52 3.59
C ASN A 67 6.48 -5.47 2.75
N ALA A 68 7.82 -5.52 2.73
CA ALA A 68 8.63 -4.61 1.93
C ALA A 68 8.42 -4.82 0.42
N VAL A 69 8.32 -6.06 -0.05
CA VAL A 69 8.15 -6.32 -1.48
C VAL A 69 6.70 -6.10 -1.94
N ILE A 70 5.70 -6.42 -1.12
CA ILE A 70 4.29 -6.26 -1.52
C ILE A 70 3.80 -4.83 -1.28
N PHE A 71 3.86 -4.35 -0.04
CA PHE A 71 3.24 -3.07 0.33
C PHE A 71 4.18 -1.88 0.13
N ALA A 72 5.47 -2.03 0.42
CA ALA A 72 6.41 -0.93 0.21
C ALA A 72 6.73 -0.75 -1.29
N PHE A 73 7.26 -1.78 -1.95
CA PHE A 73 7.55 -1.76 -3.39
C PHE A 73 6.26 -1.76 -4.22
N GLY A 74 5.46 -2.82 -4.16
CA GLY A 74 4.23 -2.95 -4.95
C GLY A 74 3.20 -1.85 -4.64
N GLY A 75 2.99 -1.53 -3.37
CA GLY A 75 2.08 -0.45 -2.97
C GLY A 75 2.54 0.92 -3.47
N SER A 76 3.82 1.28 -3.33
CA SER A 76 4.33 2.55 -3.89
C SER A 76 4.21 2.59 -5.42
N ALA A 77 4.42 1.45 -6.09
CA ALA A 77 4.22 1.33 -7.53
C ALA A 77 2.76 1.64 -7.89
N LEU A 78 1.81 1.02 -7.19
CA LEU A 78 0.37 1.21 -7.40
C LEU A 78 -0.09 2.65 -7.10
N PHE A 79 0.46 3.30 -6.08
CA PHE A 79 0.20 4.73 -5.82
C PHE A 79 0.71 5.62 -6.97
N ALA A 80 1.95 5.40 -7.42
CA ALA A 80 2.52 6.17 -8.52
C ALA A 80 1.71 5.99 -9.81
N THR A 81 1.45 4.73 -10.19
CA THR A 81 0.78 4.39 -11.44
C THR A 81 -0.68 4.83 -11.42
N SER A 82 -1.42 4.61 -10.34
CA SER A 82 -2.82 4.99 -10.26
C SER A 82 -3.00 6.51 -10.32
N TYR A 83 -2.20 7.28 -9.58
CA TYR A 83 -2.24 8.74 -9.60
C TYR A 83 -1.79 9.32 -10.93
N HIS A 84 -0.82 8.69 -11.59
CA HIS A 84 -0.42 9.08 -12.94
C HIS A 84 -1.55 8.83 -13.96
N VAL A 85 -2.12 7.63 -13.94
CA VAL A 85 -3.11 7.16 -14.91
C VAL A 85 -4.45 7.86 -14.74
N VAL A 86 -4.97 7.97 -13.51
CA VAL A 86 -6.31 8.55 -13.25
C VAL A 86 -6.37 10.01 -13.69
N GLN A 87 -5.29 10.77 -13.49
CA GLN A 87 -5.20 12.17 -13.92
C GLN A 87 -5.28 12.31 -15.44
N ARG A 88 -4.47 11.53 -16.17
CA ARG A 88 -4.35 11.62 -17.63
C ARG A 88 -5.57 11.06 -18.34
N THR A 89 -6.09 9.93 -17.87
CA THR A 89 -7.30 9.30 -18.43
C THR A 89 -8.56 10.10 -18.14
N SER A 90 -8.62 10.82 -17.02
CA SER A 90 -9.74 11.70 -16.67
C SER A 90 -9.58 13.14 -17.17
N ARG A 91 -8.38 13.51 -17.67
CA ARG A 91 -7.97 14.85 -18.13
C ARG A 91 -8.15 15.96 -17.10
N VAL A 92 -7.82 15.64 -15.84
CA VAL A 92 -7.96 16.51 -14.67
C VAL A 92 -6.82 16.27 -13.68
N PRO A 93 -6.38 17.28 -12.92
CA PRO A 93 -5.44 17.07 -11.82
C PRO A 93 -6.06 16.24 -10.71
N LEU A 94 -5.22 15.68 -9.82
CA LEU A 94 -5.69 14.99 -8.62
C LEU A 94 -6.58 15.91 -7.78
N ARG A 95 -7.69 15.36 -7.30
CA ARG A 95 -8.53 16.01 -6.31
C ARG A 95 -7.85 15.97 -4.94
N PHE A 96 -8.11 16.98 -4.11
CA PHE A 96 -7.60 17.06 -2.73
C PHE A 96 -6.07 16.88 -2.63
N PRO A 97 -5.25 17.76 -3.23
CA PRO A 97 -3.80 17.58 -3.32
C PRO A 97 -3.11 17.47 -1.95
N LYS A 98 -3.63 18.11 -0.90
CA LYS A 98 -3.12 17.94 0.47
C LYS A 98 -3.39 16.54 1.02
N LEU A 99 -4.56 15.98 0.74
CA LEU A 99 -4.91 14.61 1.13
C LEU A 99 -4.08 13.58 0.34
N ALA A 100 -3.81 13.86 -0.93
CA ALA A 100 -2.90 13.04 -1.74
C ALA A 100 -1.45 13.12 -1.23
N ALA A 101 -1.00 14.26 -0.71
CA ALA A 101 0.31 14.34 -0.03
C ALA A 101 0.31 13.58 1.31
N PHE A 102 -0.81 13.57 2.02
CA PHE A 102 -0.98 12.75 3.23
C PHE A 102 -0.86 11.26 2.92
N THR A 103 -1.43 10.76 1.81
CA THR A 103 -1.29 9.34 1.46
C THR A 103 0.17 8.94 1.23
N PHE A 104 0.98 9.82 0.63
CA PHE A 104 2.42 9.59 0.53
C PHE A 104 3.10 9.46 1.89
N TRP A 105 3.06 10.52 2.71
CA TRP A 105 3.77 10.49 3.99
C TRP A 105 3.21 9.44 4.95
N GLY A 106 1.91 9.22 4.93
CA GLY A 106 1.25 8.15 5.68
C GLY A 106 1.75 6.77 5.25
N TRP A 107 1.82 6.50 3.95
CA TRP A 107 2.34 5.23 3.44
C TRP A 107 3.82 5.03 3.77
N GLN A 108 4.65 6.06 3.63
CA GLN A 108 6.06 5.98 4.05
C GLN A 108 6.19 5.70 5.54
N THR A 109 5.31 6.28 6.37
CA THR A 109 5.29 6.03 7.82
C THR A 109 4.91 4.59 8.12
N VAL A 110 3.90 4.03 7.45
CA VAL A 110 3.53 2.60 7.57
C VAL A 110 4.73 1.70 7.29
N ILE A 111 5.44 1.96 6.19
CA ILE A 111 6.59 1.14 5.78
C ILE A 111 7.73 1.22 6.79
N VAL A 112 8.03 2.42 7.29
CA VAL A 112 9.06 2.61 8.33
C VAL A 112 8.67 1.90 9.62
N LEU A 113 7.39 1.97 10.02
CA LEU A 113 6.90 1.24 11.18
C LEU A 113 7.06 -0.27 10.99
N ALA A 114 6.71 -0.82 9.82
CA ALA A 114 6.93 -2.24 9.51
C ALA A 114 8.42 -2.64 9.60
N ALA A 115 9.32 -1.79 9.09
CA ALA A 115 10.76 -2.00 9.17
C ALA A 115 11.31 -2.03 10.60
N ILE A 116 10.63 -1.40 11.55
CA ILE A 116 11.00 -1.38 12.97
C ILE A 116 10.32 -2.54 13.71
N THR A 117 9.01 -2.67 13.59
CA THR A 117 8.20 -3.56 14.44
C THR A 117 8.39 -5.04 14.11
N LEU A 118 8.53 -5.40 12.82
CA LEU A 118 8.65 -6.80 12.41
C LEU A 118 9.97 -7.43 12.91
N PRO A 119 11.16 -6.79 12.76
CA PRO A 119 12.40 -7.30 13.39
C PRO A 119 12.34 -7.34 14.92
N MET A 120 11.56 -6.47 15.56
CA MET A 120 11.32 -6.52 17.00
C MET A 120 10.42 -7.70 17.43
N GLY A 121 9.84 -8.43 16.48
CA GLY A 121 8.96 -9.58 16.75
C GLY A 121 7.52 -9.18 17.07
N ILE A 122 7.14 -7.94 16.80
CA ILE A 122 5.78 -7.42 17.01
C ILE A 122 4.96 -7.80 15.78
N THR A 123 4.16 -8.87 15.90
CA THR A 123 3.35 -9.37 14.80
C THR A 123 2.06 -10.06 15.23
N GLN A 124 1.03 -9.93 14.39
CA GLN A 124 -0.22 -10.69 14.45
C GLN A 124 -0.08 -12.15 13.99
N SER A 125 1.06 -12.54 13.39
CA SER A 125 1.32 -13.88 12.83
C SER A 125 0.40 -14.33 11.68
N LYS A 126 -0.32 -13.39 11.06
CA LYS A 126 -1.15 -13.60 9.87
C LYS A 126 -0.38 -13.15 8.63
N GLU A 127 -0.22 -14.03 7.64
CA GLU A 127 0.57 -13.71 6.44
C GLU A 127 -0.01 -12.51 5.68
N TYR A 128 0.83 -11.60 5.24
CA TYR A 128 0.46 -10.32 4.60
C TYR A 128 -0.33 -9.35 5.49
N ALA A 129 -0.70 -9.75 6.71
CA ALA A 129 -1.38 -8.96 7.74
C ALA A 129 -0.58 -8.99 9.05
N GLU A 130 0.75 -8.93 8.96
CA GLU A 130 1.61 -9.17 10.12
C GLU A 130 1.66 -7.99 11.10
N LEU A 131 1.33 -6.79 10.66
CA LEU A 131 1.46 -5.56 11.43
C LEU A 131 0.40 -5.49 12.54
N GLU A 132 0.74 -4.89 13.68
CA GLU A 132 -0.20 -4.80 14.80
C GLU A 132 -1.22 -3.65 14.65
N TRP A 133 -2.29 -3.73 15.44
CA TRP A 133 -3.51 -2.93 15.29
C TRP A 133 -3.33 -1.40 15.15
N PRO A 134 -2.34 -0.71 15.77
CA PRO A 134 -2.19 0.73 15.53
C PRO A 134 -1.77 1.03 14.09
N ILE A 135 -0.96 0.15 13.51
CA ILE A 135 -0.50 0.27 12.12
C ILE A 135 -1.64 -0.11 11.18
N ASP A 136 -2.47 -1.09 11.53
CA ASP A 136 -3.66 -1.44 10.75
C ASP A 136 -4.64 -0.28 10.63
N ILE A 137 -4.86 0.46 11.72
CA ILE A 137 -5.68 1.68 11.70
C ILE A 137 -5.03 2.75 10.82
N LEU A 138 -3.72 2.96 10.94
CA LEU A 138 -3.01 3.92 10.09
C LEU A 138 -3.13 3.56 8.61
N ILE A 139 -2.96 2.28 8.26
CA ILE A 139 -3.16 1.77 6.90
C ILE A 139 -4.59 2.08 6.44
N ALA A 140 -5.61 1.74 7.24
CA ALA A 140 -7.00 1.99 6.89
C ALA A 140 -7.27 3.49 6.63
N VAL A 141 -6.75 4.38 7.48
CA VAL A 141 -6.91 5.84 7.32
C VAL A 141 -6.21 6.34 6.05
N VAL A 142 -4.99 5.88 5.78
CA VAL A 142 -4.25 6.22 4.55
C VAL A 142 -4.96 5.69 3.31
N TRP A 143 -5.48 4.48 3.37
CA TRP A 143 -6.17 3.83 2.26
C TRP A 143 -7.53 4.46 1.95
N ILE A 144 -8.30 4.82 2.98
CA ILE A 144 -9.56 5.58 2.82
C ILE A 144 -9.25 6.96 2.21
N SER A 145 -8.19 7.63 2.68
CA SER A 145 -7.75 8.90 2.10
C SER A 145 -7.37 8.75 0.62
N TYR A 146 -6.69 7.66 0.26
CA TYR A 146 -6.37 7.30 -1.11
C TYR A 146 -7.63 7.08 -1.95
N ALA A 147 -8.60 6.32 -1.45
CA ALA A 147 -9.88 6.11 -2.11
C ALA A 147 -10.60 7.43 -2.38
N ILE A 148 -10.69 8.33 -1.39
CA ILE A 148 -11.31 9.64 -1.54
C ILE A 148 -10.61 10.46 -2.64
N VAL A 149 -9.29 10.46 -2.69
CA VAL A 149 -8.51 11.14 -3.75
C VAL A 149 -8.79 10.53 -5.12
N PHE A 150 -8.72 9.19 -5.23
CA PHE A 150 -8.88 8.49 -6.50
C PHE A 150 -10.29 8.64 -7.07
N PHE A 151 -11.32 8.27 -6.30
CA PHE A 151 -12.72 8.39 -6.70
C PHE A 151 -13.14 9.86 -6.87
N GLY A 152 -12.62 10.75 -6.02
CA GLY A 152 -12.83 12.19 -6.18
C GLY A 152 -12.27 12.74 -7.49
N THR A 153 -11.10 12.25 -7.91
CA THR A 153 -10.49 12.60 -9.21
C THR A 153 -11.31 12.04 -10.37
N LEU A 154 -11.82 10.82 -10.24
CA LEU A 154 -12.66 10.17 -11.24
C LEU A 154 -14.04 10.84 -11.39
N ALA A 155 -14.59 11.36 -10.29
CA ALA A 155 -15.87 12.07 -10.27
C ALA A 155 -15.83 13.40 -11.01
N GLN A 156 -14.68 14.07 -11.06
CA GLN A 156 -14.50 15.35 -11.78
C GLN A 156 -13.96 15.18 -13.21
N ARG A 157 -13.93 13.96 -13.75
CA ARG A 157 -13.41 13.68 -15.09
C ARG A 157 -14.11 14.51 -16.17
N LYS A 158 -13.37 14.87 -17.22
CA LYS A 158 -13.92 15.58 -18.38
C LYS A 158 -14.54 14.65 -19.43
N ILE A 159 -14.11 13.39 -19.45
CA ILE A 159 -14.57 12.39 -20.43
C ILE A 159 -15.78 11.65 -19.87
N LYS A 160 -16.82 11.43 -20.68
CA LYS A 160 -18.03 10.72 -20.25
C LYS A 160 -17.72 9.30 -19.75
N HIS A 161 -16.94 8.56 -20.52
CA HIS A 161 -16.53 7.19 -20.20
C HIS A 161 -15.34 7.15 -19.25
N ILE A 162 -15.32 6.16 -18.37
CA ILE A 162 -14.19 5.85 -17.50
C ILE A 162 -13.30 4.84 -18.21
N PHE A 163 -12.02 5.14 -18.34
CA PHE A 163 -11.05 4.22 -18.93
C PHE A 163 -10.95 2.93 -18.12
N VAL A 164 -10.85 1.78 -18.80
CA VAL A 164 -10.93 0.45 -18.18
C VAL A 164 -9.89 0.23 -17.09
N ALA A 165 -8.66 0.78 -17.22
CA ALA A 165 -7.67 0.67 -16.15
C ALA A 165 -8.16 1.28 -14.83
N ASN A 166 -8.98 2.35 -14.87
CA ASN A 166 -9.56 2.92 -13.67
C ASN A 166 -10.66 2.03 -13.05
N TRP A 167 -11.25 1.10 -13.80
CA TRP A 167 -12.16 0.09 -13.23
C TRP A 167 -11.37 -0.87 -12.35
N PHE A 168 -10.23 -1.36 -12.85
CA PHE A 168 -9.34 -2.23 -12.10
C PHE A 168 -8.77 -1.51 -10.87
N TYR A 169 -8.28 -0.28 -11.01
CA TYR A 169 -7.82 0.50 -9.85
C TYR A 169 -8.96 0.75 -8.84
N ALA A 170 -10.16 1.11 -9.30
CA ALA A 170 -11.30 1.31 -8.41
C ALA A 170 -11.67 0.03 -7.66
N ALA A 171 -11.74 -1.12 -8.35
CA ALA A 171 -12.02 -2.42 -7.75
C ALA A 171 -10.94 -2.81 -6.73
N PHE A 172 -9.66 -2.70 -7.10
CA PHE A 172 -8.53 -2.94 -6.20
C PHE A 172 -8.60 -2.10 -4.93
N ILE A 173 -8.83 -0.78 -5.06
CA ILE A 173 -8.89 0.13 -3.91
C ILE A 173 -10.00 -0.28 -2.94
N LEU A 174 -11.19 -0.59 -3.47
CA LEU A 174 -12.35 -0.98 -2.66
C LEU A 174 -12.16 -2.35 -2.03
N THR A 175 -11.77 -3.35 -2.82
CA THR A 175 -11.60 -4.72 -2.35
C THR A 175 -10.51 -4.80 -1.28
N VAL A 176 -9.35 -4.17 -1.49
CA VAL A 176 -8.27 -4.13 -0.48
C VAL A 176 -8.70 -3.44 0.81
N ALA A 177 -9.52 -2.39 0.74
CA ALA A 177 -10.05 -1.76 1.94
C ALA A 177 -10.94 -2.72 2.76
N VAL A 178 -11.82 -3.46 2.08
CA VAL A 178 -12.70 -4.45 2.71
C VAL A 178 -11.88 -5.60 3.28
N LEU A 179 -10.94 -6.14 2.51
CA LEU A 179 -10.04 -7.22 2.93
C LEU A 179 -9.27 -6.82 4.19
N HIS A 180 -8.60 -5.67 4.17
CA HIS A 180 -7.81 -5.16 5.30
C HIS A 180 -8.66 -4.97 6.56
N ILE A 181 -9.82 -4.32 6.45
CA ILE A 181 -10.68 -4.06 7.61
C ILE A 181 -11.20 -5.36 8.21
N VAL A 182 -11.66 -6.30 7.38
CA VAL A 182 -12.28 -7.54 7.86
C VAL A 182 -11.23 -8.49 8.46
N ASN A 183 -10.10 -8.70 7.79
CA ASN A 183 -9.10 -9.66 8.27
C ASN A 183 -8.42 -9.22 9.57
N ASN A 184 -8.29 -7.90 9.77
CA ASN A 184 -7.58 -7.30 10.89
C ASN A 184 -8.53 -6.87 12.02
N LEU A 185 -9.76 -7.38 12.05
CA LEU A 185 -10.61 -7.24 13.23
C LEU A 185 -9.98 -8.00 14.41
N ALA A 186 -9.47 -7.23 15.36
CA ALA A 186 -8.75 -7.74 16.51
C ALA A 186 -9.14 -6.98 17.78
N ILE A 187 -9.04 -7.66 18.91
CA ILE A 187 -9.18 -7.07 20.25
C ILE A 187 -7.78 -6.64 20.71
N PRO A 188 -7.52 -5.33 20.89
CA PRO A 188 -6.25 -4.84 21.43
C PRO A 188 -6.07 -5.27 22.89
N VAL A 189 -4.89 -5.80 23.21
CA VAL A 189 -4.48 -6.10 24.60
C VAL A 189 -3.46 -5.09 25.09
N SER A 190 -2.57 -4.63 24.21
CA SER A 190 -1.60 -3.57 24.47
C SER A 190 -1.29 -2.81 23.18
N LEU A 191 -0.46 -1.77 23.23
CA LEU A 191 -0.06 -1.02 22.05
C LEU A 191 0.64 -1.89 20.99
N THR A 192 1.32 -2.96 21.41
CA THR A 192 2.10 -3.85 20.53
C THR A 192 1.51 -5.26 20.46
N LYS A 193 0.26 -5.45 20.91
CA LYS A 193 -0.36 -6.78 20.87
C LYS A 193 -1.88 -6.72 20.74
N SER A 194 -2.40 -7.54 19.83
CA SER A 194 -3.83 -7.82 19.68
C SER A 194 -4.09 -9.32 19.46
N TYR A 195 -5.35 -9.73 19.65
CA TYR A 195 -5.85 -11.06 19.28
C TYR A 195 -6.99 -10.94 18.29
N ILE A 196 -6.92 -11.72 17.22
CA ILE A 196 -7.91 -11.74 16.15
C ILE A 196 -9.25 -12.26 16.68
N ILE A 197 -10.36 -11.68 16.21
CA ILE A 197 -11.70 -12.05 16.68
C ILE A 197 -12.14 -13.45 16.21
N TYR A 198 -11.53 -13.95 15.15
CA TYR A 198 -11.78 -15.27 14.58
C TYR A 198 -10.88 -16.32 15.22
N SER A 199 -11.26 -17.60 15.12
CA SER A 199 -10.41 -18.71 15.55
C SER A 199 -10.54 -19.94 14.66
N GLY A 200 -9.54 -20.83 14.72
CA GLY A 200 -9.54 -22.13 14.04
C GLY A 200 -9.77 -22.03 12.53
N ALA A 201 -10.64 -22.90 12.00
CA ALA A 201 -10.93 -22.96 10.56
C ALA A 201 -11.56 -21.66 10.03
N VAL A 202 -12.31 -20.92 10.86
CA VAL A 202 -12.91 -19.63 10.46
C VAL A 202 -11.81 -18.60 10.24
N ASP A 203 -10.86 -18.51 11.17
CA ASP A 203 -9.72 -17.60 11.02
C ASP A 203 -8.88 -17.95 9.80
N ALA A 204 -8.62 -19.24 9.56
CA ALA A 204 -7.91 -19.70 8.37
C ALA A 204 -8.63 -19.31 7.06
N MET A 205 -9.96 -19.44 7.01
CA MET A 205 -10.75 -19.04 5.85
C MET A 205 -10.72 -17.52 5.62
N VAL A 206 -10.90 -16.71 6.68
CA VAL A 206 -10.81 -15.25 6.56
C VAL A 206 -9.40 -14.82 6.15
N GLN A 207 -8.37 -15.44 6.74
CA GLN A 207 -6.97 -15.19 6.43
C GLN A 207 -6.61 -15.50 4.98
N TRP A 208 -7.11 -16.60 4.41
CA TRP A 208 -6.78 -16.96 3.03
C TRP A 208 -7.73 -16.35 2.00
N TRP A 209 -8.94 -15.96 2.39
CA TRP A 209 -9.73 -15.02 1.62
C TRP A 209 -9.00 -13.68 1.49
N TYR A 210 -8.45 -13.17 2.59
CA TYR A 210 -7.59 -11.99 2.60
C TYR A 210 -6.31 -12.19 1.77
N GLY A 211 -5.56 -13.26 2.03
CA GLY A 211 -4.23 -13.45 1.46
C GLY A 211 -4.23 -13.77 -0.04
N HIS A 212 -5.32 -14.32 -0.58
CA HIS A 212 -5.43 -14.58 -2.02
C HIS A 212 -5.88 -13.36 -2.82
N ASN A 213 -6.85 -12.59 -2.29
CA ASN A 213 -7.46 -11.46 -2.99
C ASN A 213 -6.62 -10.18 -2.84
#